data_AF-A0A183EP52-F1
#
_entry.id   AF-A0A183EP52-F1
#
_cell.length_a   1.000
_cell.length_b   1.000
_cell.length_c   1.000
_cell.angle_alpha   90.00
_cell.angle_beta   90.00
_cell.angle_gamma   90.00
#
_symmetry.space_group_name_H-M   'P 1'
#
loop_
_entity.id
_entity.type
_entity.pdbx_description
1 polymer ?
#
loop_
_entity_poly.entity_id
_entity_poly.type
_entity_poly.pdbx_seq_one_letter_code
_entity_poly.pdbx_strand_id
1 'polypeptide(L)'
;MWQGIIALKTNETRVQMHKVGGNAEMCKRSLDQFTTTSNHMPLIRINQRMRMETGQLESVQLKMMDEHSYIALICVSCGPSKEDIKNQSEVLKERFVDYLESKQAAGICNVGNDQNPTPNTIVHIFPPCDFACRFLQKNSPDLLDIFRQQKASYLFVVITSAN
;
A
#
# COMPACT_ATOMS: atom_id res chain seq x y z
N MET A 1 12.27 4.72 1.97
CA MET A 1 11.68 4.61 0.62
C MET A 1 11.86 3.18 0.19
N TRP A 2 10.79 2.53 -0.29
CA TRP A 2 10.86 1.18 -0.89
C TRP A 2 10.46 1.27 -2.35
N GLN A 3 11.01 0.41 -3.21
CA GLN A 3 10.67 0.35 -4.62
C GLN A 3 10.51 -1.12 -5.03
N GLY A 4 9.47 -1.41 -5.80
CA GLY A 4 9.19 -2.75 -6.24
C GLY A 4 8.01 -2.82 -7.19
N ILE A 5 7.47 -4.02 -7.34
CA ILE A 5 6.29 -4.31 -8.15
C ILE A 5 5.15 -4.67 -7.20
N ILE A 6 3.95 -4.15 -7.49
CA ILE A 6 2.72 -4.68 -6.90
C ILE A 6 1.94 -5.43 -7.98
N ALA A 7 1.34 -6.55 -7.61
CA ALA A 7 0.53 -7.35 -8.52
C ALA A 7 -0.88 -7.56 -7.98
N LEU A 8 -1.87 -7.43 -8.86
CA LEU A 8 -3.27 -7.72 -8.58
C LEU A 8 -3.89 -8.41 -9.79
N LYS A 9 -4.40 -9.63 -9.58
CA LYS A 9 -4.79 -10.54 -10.66
C LYS A 9 -3.62 -10.78 -11.62
N THR A 10 -3.83 -10.49 -12.90
CA THR A 10 -2.84 -10.61 -13.99
C THR A 10 -2.09 -9.31 -14.25
N ASN A 11 -2.36 -8.23 -13.51
CA ASN A 11 -1.75 -6.93 -13.73
C ASN A 11 -0.62 -6.71 -12.72
N GLU A 12 0.47 -6.11 -13.20
CA GLU A 12 1.62 -5.70 -12.40
C GLU A 12 1.92 -4.24 -12.70
N THR A 13 2.32 -3.46 -11.68
CA THR A 13 2.80 -2.09 -11.86
C THR A 13 4.00 -1.83 -10.98
N ARG A 14 4.97 -1.08 -11.50
CA ARG A 14 6.13 -0.62 -10.77
C ARG A 14 5.75 0.57 -9.89
N VAL A 15 6.16 0.53 -8.63
CA VAL A 15 5.80 1.55 -7.63
C VAL A 15 6.95 1.90 -6.69
N GLN A 16 6.86 3.08 -6.12
CA GLN A 16 7.62 3.52 -4.95
C GLN A 16 6.69 3.75 -3.76
N MET A 17 7.18 3.42 -2.57
CA MET A 17 6.50 3.63 -1.30
C MET A 17 7.26 4.62 -0.41
N HIS A 18 6.53 5.64 0.04
CA HIS A 18 7.03 6.75 0.84
C HIS A 18 6.34 6.77 2.19
N LYS A 19 7.10 6.84 3.28
CA LYS A 19 6.52 6.87 4.63
C LYS A 19 5.74 8.16 4.86
N VAL A 20 4.54 7.99 5.40
CA VAL A 20 3.66 9.10 5.86
C VAL A 20 3.27 8.98 7.33
N GLY A 21 3.60 7.88 8.02
CA GLY A 21 3.41 7.75 9.48
C GLY A 21 3.87 6.41 10.05
N GLY A 22 3.80 6.26 11.38
CA GLY A 22 4.21 5.05 12.11
C GLY A 22 5.72 4.81 12.20
N ASN A 23 6.12 3.57 12.48
CA ASN A 23 7.51 3.15 12.73
C ASN A 23 8.27 2.75 11.46
N ALA A 24 9.32 3.50 11.11
CA ALA A 24 10.14 3.25 9.92
C ALA A 24 10.90 1.90 9.98
N GLU A 25 11.23 1.41 11.17
CA GLU A 25 11.97 0.15 11.33
C GLU A 25 11.14 -1.07 10.91
N MET A 26 9.81 -1.00 11.07
CA MET A 26 8.89 -2.02 10.59
C MET A 26 8.95 -2.14 9.07
N CYS A 27 9.13 -1.03 8.35
CA CYS A 27 9.23 -1.04 6.88
C CYS A 27 10.29 -2.01 6.39
N LYS A 28 11.49 -1.92 6.96
CA LYS A 28 12.64 -2.71 6.53
C LYS A 28 12.42 -4.17 6.88
N ARG A 29 11.99 -4.45 8.12
CA ARG A 29 11.72 -5.82 8.57
C ARG A 29 10.62 -6.48 7.74
N SER A 30 9.53 -5.79 7.44
CA SER A 30 8.38 -6.35 6.72
C SER A 30 8.58 -6.40 5.21
N LEU A 31 9.14 -5.36 4.60
CA LEU A 31 9.27 -5.33 3.13
C LEU A 31 10.44 -6.17 2.62
N ASP A 32 11.54 -6.31 3.40
CA ASP A 32 12.69 -7.15 3.01
C ASP A 32 12.36 -8.66 3.14
N GLN A 33 11.28 -9.02 3.83
CA GLN A 33 10.80 -10.40 3.91
C GLN A 33 10.08 -10.87 2.63
N PHE A 34 9.71 -9.97 1.72
CA PHE A 34 9.19 -10.38 0.41
C PHE A 34 10.34 -10.88 -0.46
N THR A 35 10.54 -12.21 -0.46
CA THR A 35 11.61 -12.87 -1.22
C THR A 35 11.27 -13.06 -2.71
N THR A 36 9.98 -12.92 -3.08
CA THR A 36 9.56 -13.04 -4.47
C THR A 36 10.00 -11.82 -5.26
N THR A 37 10.53 -12.06 -6.46
CA THR A 37 10.92 -11.00 -7.38
C THR A 37 10.18 -11.14 -8.71
N SER A 38 9.89 -10.01 -9.36
CA SER A 38 9.45 -9.90 -10.75
C SER A 38 10.33 -8.85 -11.41
N ASN A 39 10.89 -9.15 -12.59
CA ASN A 39 11.86 -8.29 -13.28
C ASN A 39 13.03 -7.81 -12.38
N HIS A 40 13.57 -8.71 -11.56
CA HIS A 40 14.65 -8.45 -10.58
C HIS A 40 14.29 -7.42 -9.49
N MET A 41 13.01 -7.11 -9.31
CA MET A 41 12.52 -6.22 -8.26
C MET A 41 11.64 -6.98 -7.26
N PRO A 42 11.63 -6.60 -5.98
CA PRO A 42 10.72 -7.18 -4.98
C PRO A 42 9.26 -7.08 -5.42
N LEU A 43 8.50 -8.16 -5.26
CA LEU A 43 7.11 -8.27 -5.67
C LEU A 43 6.18 -8.44 -4.47
N ILE A 44 5.16 -7.58 -4.38
CA ILE A 44 4.05 -7.70 -3.44
C ILE A 44 2.79 -8.11 -4.21
N ARG A 45 2.28 -9.32 -3.95
CA ARG A 45 1.07 -9.84 -4.61
C ARG A 45 -0.16 -9.68 -3.72
N ILE A 46 -1.13 -8.90 -4.18
CA ILE A 46 -2.44 -8.75 -3.56
C ILE A 46 -3.28 -9.98 -3.94
N ASN A 47 -3.45 -10.90 -2.99
CA ASN A 47 -4.17 -12.17 -3.19
C ASN A 47 -5.47 -12.26 -2.37
N GLN A 48 -5.67 -11.33 -1.43
CA GLN A 48 -6.85 -11.25 -0.58
C GLN A 48 -7.42 -9.84 -0.61
N ARG A 49 -8.64 -9.68 -0.08
CA ARG A 49 -9.29 -8.37 0.07
C ARG A 49 -10.04 -8.30 1.39
N MET A 50 -10.05 -7.12 2.00
CA MET A 50 -10.83 -6.78 3.19
C MET A 50 -11.87 -5.74 2.79
N ARG A 51 -13.14 -5.95 3.11
CA ARG A 51 -14.17 -4.93 2.85
C ARG A 51 -13.92 -3.70 3.71
N MET A 52 -14.14 -2.51 3.15
CA MET A 52 -14.00 -1.23 3.86
C MET A 52 -15.25 -0.89 4.68
N GLU A 53 -15.72 -1.86 5.47
CA GLU A 53 -16.83 -1.67 6.42
C GLU A 53 -16.30 -1.06 7.73
N THR A 54 -17.14 -0.33 8.46
CA THR A 54 -16.75 0.43 9.67
C THR A 54 -15.93 -0.39 10.66
N GLY A 55 -16.40 -1.59 11.04
CA GLY A 55 -15.69 -2.41 12.03
C GLY A 55 -14.31 -2.91 11.57
N GLN A 56 -14.12 -3.12 10.26
CA GLN A 56 -12.82 -3.51 9.70
C GLN A 56 -11.86 -2.32 9.71
N LEU A 57 -12.33 -1.15 9.30
CA LEU A 57 -11.54 0.09 9.33
C LEU A 57 -11.17 0.48 10.77
N GLU A 58 -12.09 0.34 11.72
CA GLU A 58 -11.83 0.57 13.14
C GLU A 58 -10.77 -0.39 13.68
N SER A 59 -10.79 -1.66 13.29
CA SER A 59 -9.77 -2.63 13.68
C SER A 59 -8.37 -2.23 13.20
N VAL A 60 -8.24 -1.74 11.97
CA VAL A 60 -6.97 -1.20 11.45
C VAL A 60 -6.59 0.08 12.19
N GLN A 61 -7.54 0.99 12.41
CA GLN A 61 -7.34 2.25 13.13
C GLN A 61 -6.83 2.04 14.56
N LEU A 62 -7.36 1.04 15.27
CA LEU A 62 -6.94 0.67 16.62
C LEU A 62 -5.48 0.23 16.65
N LYS A 63 -5.05 -0.60 15.68
CA LYS A 63 -3.62 -0.97 15.54
C LYS A 63 -2.74 0.24 15.23
N MET A 64 -3.28 1.22 14.51
CA MET A 64 -2.58 2.46 14.19
C MET A 64 -2.53 3.47 15.36
N MET A 65 -3.13 3.17 16.52
CA MET A 65 -3.00 4.01 17.72
C MET A 65 -1.65 3.81 18.41
N ASP A 66 -1.02 2.64 18.26
CA ASP A 66 0.34 2.40 18.74
C ASP A 66 1.33 2.61 17.59
N GLU A 67 2.09 3.71 17.66
CA GLU A 67 3.07 4.08 16.63
C GLU A 67 4.17 3.04 16.43
N HIS A 68 4.37 2.13 17.38
CA HIS A 68 5.33 1.02 17.24
C HIS A 68 4.77 -0.21 16.53
N SER A 69 3.44 -0.30 16.37
CA SER A 69 2.72 -1.47 15.82
C SER A 69 2.28 -1.30 14.36
N TYR A 70 2.56 -0.16 13.74
CA TYR A 70 2.27 0.05 12.32
C TYR A 70 3.29 0.91 11.58
N ILE A 71 3.26 0.82 10.25
CA ILE A 71 3.77 1.84 9.35
C ILE A 71 2.75 2.17 8.28
N ALA A 72 2.60 3.47 8.00
CA ALA A 72 1.77 3.98 6.92
C ALA A 72 2.65 4.55 5.80
N LEU A 73 2.37 4.14 4.57
CA LEU A 73 3.11 4.48 3.37
C LEU A 73 2.13 4.98 2.29
N ILE A 74 2.62 5.85 1.43
CA ILE A 74 1.97 6.17 0.16
C ILE A 74 2.70 5.47 -0.96
N CYS A 75 1.93 4.75 -1.77
CA CYS A 75 2.38 4.01 -2.93
C CYS A 75 1.99 4.75 -4.21
N VAL A 76 2.97 5.08 -5.04
CA VAL A 76 2.80 5.80 -6.32
C VAL A 76 3.57 5.07 -7.42
N SER A 77 3.11 5.18 -8.66
CA SER A 77 3.79 4.60 -9.81
C SER A 77 5.15 5.27 -10.06
N CYS A 78 6.14 4.50 -10.48
CA CYS A 78 7.44 5.02 -10.87
C CYS A 78 8.03 4.28 -12.09
N GLY A 79 9.06 4.86 -12.70
CA GLY A 79 9.65 4.35 -13.95
C GLY A 79 10.95 5.07 -14.29
N PRO A 80 11.80 4.52 -15.20
CA PRO A 80 13.07 5.14 -15.56
C PRO A 80 12.89 6.31 -16.56
N SER A 81 11.71 6.47 -17.16
CA SER A 81 11.39 7.55 -18.09
C SER A 81 10.00 8.13 -17.80
N LYS A 82 9.74 9.34 -18.29
CA LYS A 82 8.41 9.97 -18.16
C LYS A 82 7.30 9.16 -18.83
N GLU A 83 7.62 8.52 -19.96
CA GLU A 83 6.68 7.66 -20.67
C GLU A 83 6.34 6.40 -19.87
N ASP A 84 7.35 5.74 -19.28
CA ASP A 84 7.10 4.59 -18.40
C ASP A 84 6.30 5.01 -17.17
N ILE A 85 6.66 6.12 -16.51
CA ILE A 85 5.88 6.64 -15.37
C ILE A 85 4.42 6.84 -15.74
N LYS A 86 4.13 7.39 -16.92
CA LYS A 86 2.77 7.58 -17.41
C LYS A 86 2.05 6.22 -17.58
N ASN A 87 2.68 5.26 -18.25
CA ASN A 87 2.10 3.93 -18.45
C ASN A 87 1.85 3.21 -17.12
N GLN A 88 2.81 3.23 -16.18
CA GLN A 88 2.66 2.65 -14.85
C GLN A 88 1.57 3.37 -14.05
N SER A 89 1.44 4.69 -14.19
CA SER A 89 0.38 5.47 -13.53
C SER A 89 -1.01 5.11 -14.06
N GLU A 90 -1.15 4.88 -15.37
CA GLU A 90 -2.42 4.44 -15.98
C GLU A 90 -2.79 3.05 -15.48
N VAL A 91 -1.83 2.11 -15.43
CA VAL A 91 -2.05 0.77 -14.87
C VAL A 91 -2.43 0.83 -13.38
N LEU A 92 -1.70 1.61 -12.58
CA LEU A 92 -1.99 1.79 -11.16
C LEU A 92 -3.42 2.30 -10.95
N LYS A 93 -3.84 3.28 -11.75
CA LYS A 93 -5.20 3.82 -11.69
C LYS A 93 -6.24 2.77 -12.07
N GLU A 94 -6.20 2.27 -13.30
CA GLU A 94 -7.28 1.44 -13.86
C GLU A 94 -7.35 0.04 -13.22
N ARG A 95 -6.19 -0.55 -12.91
CA ARG A 95 -6.10 -1.96 -12.50
C ARG A 95 -6.07 -2.14 -11.00
N PHE A 96 -5.68 -1.12 -10.23
CA PHE A 96 -5.58 -1.19 -8.77
C PHE A 96 -6.56 -0.24 -8.09
N VAL A 97 -6.45 1.07 -8.34
CA VAL A 97 -7.30 2.08 -7.67
C VAL A 97 -8.78 1.86 -8.03
N ASP A 98 -9.14 1.98 -9.30
CA ASP A 98 -10.53 1.87 -9.76
C ASP A 98 -11.12 0.50 -9.42
N TYR A 99 -10.30 -0.55 -9.50
CA TYR A 99 -10.72 -1.90 -9.12
C TYR A 99 -11.06 -2.01 -7.63
N LEU A 100 -10.16 -1.57 -6.74
CA LEU A 100 -10.38 -1.66 -5.29
C LEU A 100 -11.52 -0.75 -4.84
N GLU A 101 -11.66 0.44 -5.43
CA GLU A 101 -12.81 1.33 -5.22
C GLU A 101 -14.11 0.66 -5.66
N SER A 102 -14.18 0.08 -6.87
CA SER A 102 -15.38 -0.62 -7.34
C SER A 102 -15.78 -1.80 -6.46
N LYS A 103 -14.81 -2.41 -5.78
CA LYS A 103 -15.04 -3.52 -4.84
C LYS A 103 -15.28 -3.06 -3.41
N GLN A 104 -15.16 -1.75 -3.13
CA GLN A 104 -15.28 -1.18 -1.78
C GLN A 104 -14.41 -1.95 -0.78
N ALA A 105 -13.18 -2.27 -1.18
CA ALA A 105 -12.29 -3.14 -0.44
C ALA A 105 -10.84 -2.65 -0.47
N ALA A 106 -10.09 -2.94 0.59
CA ALA A 106 -8.64 -2.87 0.61
C ALA A 106 -8.06 -4.19 0.10
N GLY A 107 -6.93 -4.11 -0.63
CA GLY A 107 -6.10 -5.27 -0.93
C GLY A 107 -5.40 -5.77 0.33
N ILE A 108 -5.28 -7.08 0.47
CA ILE A 108 -4.56 -7.73 1.58
C ILE A 108 -3.45 -8.59 1.00
N CYS A 109 -2.27 -8.48 1.62
CA CYS A 109 -1.21 -9.48 1.49
C CYS A 109 -0.56 -9.74 2.86
N ASN A 110 -0.21 -11.00 3.07
CA ASN A 110 0.55 -11.41 4.24
C ASN A 110 2.04 -11.36 3.91
N VAL A 111 2.83 -10.82 4.83
CA VAL A 111 4.28 -10.89 4.73
C VAL A 111 4.71 -12.25 5.25
N GLY A 112 5.44 -13.02 4.45
CA GLY A 112 5.90 -14.37 4.78
C GLY A 112 6.10 -15.20 3.52
N ASN A 113 6.88 -16.28 3.63
CA ASN A 113 6.98 -17.29 2.56
C ASN A 113 6.31 -18.59 3.02
N ASP A 114 5.96 -19.50 2.11
CA ASP A 114 5.28 -20.77 2.43
C ASP A 114 6.09 -21.67 3.40
N GLN A 115 7.40 -21.45 3.54
CA GLN A 115 8.30 -22.22 4.41
C GLN A 115 8.48 -21.60 5.81
N ASN A 116 8.26 -20.30 5.95
CA ASN A 116 8.35 -19.50 7.17
C ASN A 116 7.29 -18.39 7.07
N PRO A 117 6.01 -18.72 7.33
CA PRO A 117 5.00 -17.69 7.48
C PRO A 117 5.42 -16.85 8.69
N THR A 118 5.77 -15.58 8.48
CA THR A 118 5.87 -14.63 9.58
C THR A 118 4.43 -14.35 10.03
N PRO A 119 3.95 -14.94 11.12
CA PRO A 119 2.51 -15.10 11.33
C PRO A 119 1.77 -13.78 11.56
N ASN A 120 2.50 -12.67 11.69
CA ASN A 120 2.03 -11.48 12.37
C ASN A 120 2.33 -10.21 11.58
N THR A 121 2.34 -10.20 10.25
CA THR A 121 2.38 -8.92 9.52
C THR A 121 1.43 -8.91 8.33
N ILE A 122 0.45 -8.02 8.42
CA ILE A 122 -0.59 -7.83 7.41
C ILE A 122 -0.37 -6.49 6.74
N VAL A 123 -0.34 -6.51 5.41
CA VAL A 123 -0.30 -5.30 4.58
C VAL A 123 -1.70 -5.04 4.05
N HIS A 124 -2.23 -3.86 4.39
CA HIS A 124 -3.50 -3.35 3.91
C HIS A 124 -3.23 -2.30 2.84
N ILE A 125 -3.82 -2.44 1.67
CA ILE A 125 -3.61 -1.56 0.53
C ILE A 125 -4.94 -0.93 0.16
N PHE A 126 -5.15 0.30 0.59
CA PHE A 126 -6.38 1.05 0.37
C PHE A 126 -6.28 1.88 -0.92
N PRO A 127 -7.36 1.92 -1.73
CA PRO A 127 -7.52 3.01 -2.68
C PRO A 127 -7.72 4.34 -1.93
N PRO A 128 -7.69 5.50 -2.62
CA PRO A 128 -8.13 6.77 -2.04
C PRO A 128 -9.54 6.63 -1.44
N CYS A 129 -9.65 6.85 -0.13
CA CYS A 129 -10.91 6.72 0.60
C CYS A 129 -10.89 7.60 1.86
N ASP A 130 -12.03 7.76 2.52
CA ASP A 130 -12.15 8.62 3.71
C ASP A 130 -11.15 8.27 4.82
N PHE A 131 -10.91 6.97 5.02
CA PHE A 131 -9.93 6.49 6.00
C PHE A 131 -8.51 6.99 5.67
N ALA A 132 -8.07 6.79 4.42
CA ALA A 132 -6.76 7.27 3.96
C ALA A 132 -6.67 8.81 3.98
N CYS A 133 -7.73 9.50 3.53
CA CYS A 133 -7.80 10.96 3.51
C CYS A 133 -7.68 11.57 4.91
N ARG A 134 -8.40 11.03 5.90
CA ARG A 134 -8.32 11.50 7.30
C ARG A 134 -6.90 11.31 7.86
N PHE A 135 -6.28 10.16 7.57
CA PHE A 135 -4.90 9.92 7.99
C PHE A 135 -3.93 10.92 7.35
N LEU A 136 -3.99 11.11 6.03
CA LEU A 136 -3.11 12.03 5.33
C LEU A 136 -3.35 13.49 5.73
N GLN A 137 -4.59 13.90 5.92
CA GLN A 137 -4.91 15.26 6.38
C GLN A 137 -4.25 15.58 7.73
N LYS A 138 -4.14 14.59 8.62
CA LYS A 138 -3.48 14.74 9.93
C LYS A 138 -1.96 14.69 9.84
N ASN A 139 -1.40 13.79 9.02
CA ASN A 139 0.04 13.47 9.05
C ASN A 139 0.86 14.08 7.90
N SER A 140 0.23 14.39 6.77
CA SER A 140 0.90 14.91 5.56
C SER A 140 -0.10 15.72 4.69
N PRO A 141 -0.66 16.83 5.21
CA PRO A 141 -1.69 17.60 4.51
C PRO A 141 -1.22 18.14 3.15
N ASP A 142 0.02 18.63 3.06
CA ASP A 142 0.59 19.14 1.80
C ASP A 142 0.62 18.07 0.70
N LEU A 143 0.93 16.82 1.07
CA LEU A 143 0.96 15.70 0.15
C LEU A 143 -0.45 15.36 -0.36
N LEU A 144 -1.45 15.41 0.51
CA LEU A 144 -2.85 15.20 0.15
C LEU A 144 -3.34 16.27 -0.83
N ASP A 145 -2.95 17.52 -0.61
CA ASP A 145 -3.30 18.63 -1.50
C ASP A 145 -2.65 18.48 -2.87
N ILE A 146 -1.40 18.01 -2.94
CA ILE A 146 -0.74 17.67 -4.20
C ILE A 146 -1.52 16.61 -4.97
N PHE A 147 -1.92 15.51 -4.30
CA PHE A 147 -2.70 14.45 -4.97
C PHE A 147 -4.05 14.95 -5.49
N ARG A 148 -4.73 15.80 -4.72
CA ARG A 148 -6.00 16.42 -5.13
C ARG A 148 -5.81 17.35 -6.34
N GLN A 149 -4.84 18.25 -6.29
CA GLN A 149 -4.60 19.23 -7.35
C GLN A 149 -4.17 18.57 -8.66
N GLN A 150 -3.29 17.57 -8.58
CA GLN A 150 -2.76 16.87 -9.76
C GLN A 150 -3.64 15.70 -10.22
N LYS A 151 -4.71 15.38 -9.48
CA LYS A 151 -5.53 14.17 -9.69
C LYS A 151 -4.66 12.91 -9.79
N ALA A 152 -3.59 12.86 -8.99
CA ALA A 152 -2.62 11.80 -9.03
C ALA A 152 -3.19 10.53 -8.38
N SER A 153 -2.99 9.39 -9.04
CA SER A 153 -3.38 8.10 -8.49
C SER A 153 -2.36 7.63 -7.47
N TYR A 154 -2.84 7.20 -6.31
CA TYR A 154 -2.01 6.64 -5.25
C TYR A 154 -2.76 5.52 -4.54
N LEU A 155 -2.03 4.66 -3.85
CA LEU A 155 -2.57 3.72 -2.88
C LEU A 155 -2.04 4.08 -1.49
N PHE A 156 -2.88 3.98 -0.48
CA PHE A 156 -2.49 4.15 0.91
C PHE A 156 -2.22 2.77 1.52
N VAL A 157 -0.99 2.53 1.96
CA VAL A 157 -0.54 1.22 2.44
C VAL A 157 -0.32 1.29 3.93
N VAL A 158 -0.96 0.40 4.68
CA VAL A 158 -0.77 0.25 6.13
C VAL A 158 -0.28 -1.16 6.42
N ILE A 159 0.93 -1.25 6.97
CA ILE A 159 1.49 -2.51 7.45
C ILE A 159 1.33 -2.54 8.96
N THR A 160 0.66 -3.56 9.48
CA THR A 160 0.45 -3.74 10.92
C THR A 160 1.08 -5.03 11.39
N SER A 161 1.67 -5.04 12.58
CA SER A 161 1.92 -6.31 13.27
C SER A 161 0.59 -6.92 13.76
N ALA A 162 0.47 -8.24 13.77
CA ALA A 162 -0.40 -8.88 14.73
C ALA A 162 0.40 -8.98 16.04
N ASN A 163 -0.19 -8.53 17.14
CA ASN A 163 0.37 -8.76 18.46
C ASN A 163 -0.11 -10.12 18.95
#